data_AF-A0A453GNR0-F1
#
_entry.id   AF-A0A453GNR0-F1
#
_cell.length_a   1.000
_cell.length_b   1.000
_cell.length_c   1.000
_cell.angle_alpha   90.00
_cell.angle_beta   90.00
_cell.angle_gamma   90.00
#
_symmetry.space_group_name_H-M   'P 1'
#
loop_
_entity.id
_entity.type
_entity.pdbx_description
1 polymer ?
#
loop_
_entity_poly.entity_id
_entity_poly.type
_entity_poly.pdbx_seq_one_letter_code
_entity_poly.pdbx_strand_id
1 'polypeptide(L)'
;LATSLSSTDCFVLQTGSAMFTWHGNSSTYEQQQWAAKVAEFLKPGATVKHCKEGTESSAFWFALDGKQSYTSKPIMQDTIVRDP
;
A
#
# COMPACT_ATOMS: atom_id res chain seq x y z
N LEU A 1 2.17 0.66 -12.13
CA LEU A 1 2.09 2.12 -12.40
C LEU A 1 1.45 2.80 -11.19
N ALA A 2 1.78 4.07 -10.93
CA ALA A 2 1.27 4.81 -9.77
C ALA A 2 -0.26 4.92 -9.72
N THR A 3 -0.93 4.92 -10.87
CA THR A 3 -2.41 4.94 -10.99
C THR A 3 -3.13 3.75 -10.38
N SER A 4 -2.42 2.63 -10.14
CA SER A 4 -3.00 1.44 -9.51
C SER A 4 -3.16 1.58 -8.00
N LEU A 5 -2.52 2.57 -7.37
CA LEU A 5 -2.65 2.76 -5.93
C LEU A 5 -4.10 3.15 -5.55
N SER A 6 -4.48 2.82 -4.33
CA SER A 6 -5.78 3.17 -3.77
C SER A 6 -5.64 3.38 -2.27
N SER A 7 -6.12 4.50 -1.73
CA SER A 7 -6.05 4.78 -0.29
C SER A 7 -6.76 3.75 0.58
N THR A 8 -7.62 2.90 0.01
CA THR A 8 -8.36 1.83 0.69
C THR A 8 -7.56 0.54 0.88
N ASP A 9 -6.41 0.43 0.21
CA ASP A 9 -5.67 -0.83 0.09
C ASP A 9 -4.22 -0.71 0.52
N CYS A 10 -3.57 -1.86 0.66
CA CYS A 10 -2.13 -1.95 0.84
C CYS A 10 -1.51 -2.56 -0.41
N PHE A 11 -0.35 -2.02 -0.82
CA PHE A 11 0.37 -2.47 -2.00
C PHE A 11 1.77 -2.92 -1.62
N VAL A 12 2.25 -3.94 -2.32
CA VAL A 12 3.61 -4.46 -2.18
C VAL A 12 4.34 -4.16 -3.48
N LEU A 13 5.42 -3.39 -3.39
CA LEU A 13 6.22 -3.00 -4.54
C LEU A 13 7.61 -3.62 -4.43
N GLN A 14 7.91 -4.53 -5.35
CA GLN A 14 9.23 -5.12 -5.50
C GLN A 14 9.97 -4.46 -6.65
N THR A 15 11.20 -4.04 -6.38
CA THR A 15 12.17 -3.62 -7.39
C THR A 15 13.36 -4.57 -7.37
N GLY A 16 14.27 -4.46 -8.32
CA GLY A 16 15.49 -5.29 -8.32
C GLY A 16 16.32 -5.15 -7.04
N SER A 17 16.35 -3.97 -6.42
CA SER A 17 17.20 -3.66 -5.27
C SER A 17 16.45 -3.44 -3.94
N ALA A 18 15.14 -3.22 -3.95
CA ALA A 18 14.37 -2.85 -2.76
C ALA A 18 12.96 -3.46 -2.74
N MET A 19 12.44 -3.63 -1.52
CA MET A 19 11.07 -4.03 -1.24
C MET A 19 10.36 -2.90 -0.50
N PHE A 20 9.15 -2.54 -0.91
CA PHE A 20 8.32 -1.55 -0.23
C PHE A 20 6.94 -2.13 0.09
N THR A 21 6.38 -1.73 1.23
CA THR A 21 4.95 -1.85 1.50
C THR A 21 4.37 -0.45 1.55
N TRP A 22 3.33 -0.19 0.77
CA TRP A 22 2.61 1.07 0.76
C TRP A 22 1.24 0.86 1.41
N HIS A 23 0.92 1.68 2.42
CA HIS A 23 -0.29 1.56 3.21
C HIS A 23 -1.18 2.77 2.93
N GLY A 24 -2.30 2.54 2.27
CA GLY A 24 -3.32 3.57 2.06
C GLY A 24 -3.89 4.06 3.39
N ASN A 25 -4.25 5.34 3.46
CA ASN A 25 -4.74 5.98 4.68
C ASN A 25 -6.06 5.39 5.19
N SER A 26 -6.86 4.78 4.32
CA SER A 26 -8.12 4.08 4.62
C SER A 26 -7.98 2.56 4.65
N SER A 27 -6.75 2.03 4.55
CA SER A 27 -6.50 0.59 4.68
C SER A 27 -6.71 0.11 6.12
N THR A 28 -7.13 -1.15 6.25
CA THR A 28 -7.31 -1.81 7.55
C THR A 28 -5.99 -2.34 8.11
N TYR A 29 -5.91 -2.49 9.44
CA TYR A 29 -4.75 -3.13 10.08
C TYR A 29 -4.50 -4.55 9.53
N GLU A 30 -5.55 -5.31 9.22
CA GLU A 30 -5.42 -6.65 8.67
C GLU A 30 -4.73 -6.65 7.30
N GLN A 31 -5.13 -5.76 6.38
CA GLN A 31 -4.47 -5.61 5.07
C GLN A 31 -2.98 -5.27 5.22
N GLN A 32 -2.62 -4.44 6.21
CA GLN A 32 -1.24 -4.07 6.48
C GLN A 32 -0.41 -5.27 6.96
N GLN A 33 -0.98 -6.13 7.81
CA GLN A 33 -0.33 -7.38 8.23
C GLN A 33 -0.15 -8.35 7.06
N TRP A 34 -1.15 -8.45 6.17
CA TRP A 34 -1.03 -9.26 4.96
C TRP A 34 0.04 -8.74 4.01
N ALA A 35 0.13 -7.41 3.79
CA ALA A 35 1.18 -6.82 2.97
C ALA A 35 2.59 -7.13 3.50
N ALA A 36 2.79 -7.10 4.82
CA ALA A 36 4.05 -7.48 5.44
C ALA A 36 4.39 -8.97 5.22
N LYS A 37 3.40 -9.87 5.41
CA LYS A 37 3.57 -11.31 5.15
C LYS A 37 3.90 -11.61 3.69
N VAL A 38 3.22 -10.93 2.76
CA VAL A 38 3.48 -11.07 1.32
C VAL A 38 4.88 -10.56 0.97
N ALA A 39 5.32 -9.45 1.55
CA ALA A 39 6.67 -8.94 1.33
C ALA A 39 7.75 -9.92 1.83
N GLU A 40 7.56 -10.51 3.01
CA GLU A 40 8.46 -11.54 3.55
C GLU A 40 8.45 -12.81 2.68
N PHE A 41 7.28 -13.25 2.21
CA PHE A 41 7.18 -14.42 1.34
C PHE A 41 7.88 -14.21 -0.01
N LEU A 42 7.73 -13.03 -0.62
CA LEU A 42 8.33 -12.71 -1.91
C LEU A 42 9.85 -12.56 -1.82
N LYS A 43 10.36 -12.02 -0.70
CA LYS A 43 11.80 -11.81 -0.51
C LYS A 43 12.20 -12.00 0.96
N PRO A 44 12.35 -13.25 1.41
CA PRO A 44 12.65 -13.55 2.81
C PRO A 44 13.93 -12.88 3.31
N GLY A 45 13.87 -12.30 4.51
CA GLY A 45 15.01 -11.62 5.15
C GLY A 45 15.43 -10.29 4.50
N ALA A 46 14.71 -9.79 3.49
CA ALA A 46 15.00 -8.47 2.94
C ALA A 46 14.47 -7.35 3.84
N THR A 47 15.20 -6.23 3.88
CA THR A 47 14.69 -5.01 4.52
C THR A 47 13.54 -4.44 3.70
N VAL A 48 12.34 -4.47 4.28
CA VAL A 48 11.12 -3.90 3.68
C VAL A 48 10.96 -2.45 4.13
N LYS A 49 10.85 -1.54 3.16
CA LYS A 49 10.63 -0.11 3.41
C LYS A 49 9.14 0.17 3.52
N HIS A 50 8.71 0.49 4.73
CA HIS A 50 7.34 0.88 5.00
C HIS A 50 7.06 2.30 4.50
N CYS A 51 6.01 2.47 3.69
CA CYS A 51 5.55 3.74 3.13
C CYS A 51 4.10 3.94 3.54
N LYS A 52 3.81 5.02 4.27
CA LYS A 52 2.43 5.44 4.49
C LYS A 52 2.03 6.36 3.34
N GLU A 53 0.76 6.32 2.94
CA GLU A 53 0.23 7.28 1.98
C GLU A 53 0.55 8.73 2.40
N GLY A 54 1.16 9.49 1.49
CA GLY A 54 1.62 10.86 1.72
C GLY A 54 3.04 10.98 2.30
N THR A 55 3.69 9.87 2.68
CA THR A 55 5.08 9.86 3.17
C THR A 55 6.06 9.14 2.24
N GLU A 56 5.63 8.87 1.00
CA GLU A 56 6.40 8.07 0.06
C GLU A 56 7.65 8.81 -0.44
N SER A 57 8.78 8.10 -0.42
CA SER A 57 10.05 8.63 -0.92
C SER A 57 10.08 8.77 -2.45
N SER A 58 11.02 9.57 -2.96
CA SER A 58 11.27 9.67 -4.41
C SER A 58 11.63 8.32 -5.04
N ALA A 59 12.30 7.43 -4.31
CA ALA A 59 12.65 6.10 -4.80
C ALA A 59 11.41 5.21 -5.02
N PHE A 60 10.37 5.36 -4.18
CA PHE A 60 9.10 4.67 -4.37
C PHE A 60 8.39 5.17 -5.64
N TRP A 61 8.30 6.48 -5.82
CA TRP A 61 7.66 7.06 -7.01
C TRP A 61 8.42 6.75 -8.30
N PHE A 62 9.75 6.78 -8.27
CA PHE A 62 10.58 6.41 -9.41
C PHE A 62 10.31 4.97 -9.86
N ALA A 63 10.13 4.05 -8.91
CA ALA A 63 9.80 2.65 -9.20
C ALA A 63 8.39 2.45 -9.79
N LEU A 64 7.55 3.49 -9.81
CA LEU A 64 6.20 3.48 -10.39
C LEU A 64 6.07 4.34 -11.65
N ASP A 65 7.19 4.69 -12.28
CA ASP A 65 7.30 5.62 -13.41
C ASP A 65 6.83 7.05 -13.09
N GLY A 66 7.06 7.47 -11.84
CA GLY A 66 6.73 8.79 -11.34
C GLY A 66 5.41 8.85 -10.57
N LYS A 67 5.24 9.92 -9.80
CA LYS A 67 4.01 10.17 -9.05
C LYS A 67 2.90 10.58 -10.01
N GLN A 68 1.78 9.88 -9.95
CA GLN A 68 0.56 10.20 -10.68
C GLN A 68 -0.61 10.22 -9.71
N SER A 69 -1.74 10.78 -10.15
CA SER A 69 -2.99 10.71 -9.39
C SER A 69 -3.46 9.26 -9.30
N TYR A 70 -4.01 8.90 -8.14
CA TYR A 70 -4.55 7.58 -7.84
C TYR A 70 -5.82 7.72 -7.01
N THR A 71 -6.55 6.62 -6.79
CA THR A 71 -7.84 6.65 -6.10
C THR A 71 -7.65 6.99 -4.62
N SER A 72 -8.10 8.18 -4.21
CA SER A 72 -7.89 8.66 -2.84
C SER A 72 -9.15 9.06 -2.07
N LYS A 73 -10.33 8.71 -2.59
CA LYS A 73 -11.60 9.03 -1.92
C LYS A 73 -11.86 8.00 -0.82
N PRO A 74 -12.16 8.40 0.42
CA PRO A 74 -12.64 7.47 1.43
C PRO A 74 -13.94 6.85 0.93
N ILE A 75 -14.00 5.51 0.88
CA ILE A 75 -15.27 4.81 0.69
C ILE A 75 -16.09 5.17 1.94
N MET A 76 -17.20 5.90 1.75
CA MET A 76 -18.21 6.00 2.79
C MET A 76 -18.66 4.57 3.07
N GLN A 77 -18.29 4.02 4.22
CA GLN A 77 -18.86 2.76 4.68
C GLN A 77 -20.34 3.03 4.90
N ASP A 78 -21.18 2.64 3.95
CA ASP A 78 -22.60 2.50 4.23
C ASP A 78 -22.69 1.60 5.45
N THR A 79 -23.24 2.18 6.52
CA THR A 79 -23.44 1.49 7.78
C THR A 79 -24.40 0.36 7.49
N ILE A 80 -23.88 -0.85 7.23
CA ILE A 80 -24.68 -2.06 7.32
C ILE A 80 -25.00 -2.16 8.81
N VAL A 81 -26.14 -1.59 9.18
CA VAL A 81 -26.83 -1.84 10.44
C VAL A 81 -26.94 -3.36 10.50
N ARG A 82 -26.11 -3.98 11.35
CA ARG A 82 -26.37 -5.35 11.76
C ARG A 82 -27.64 -5.28 12.59
N ASP A 83 -28.75 -5.71 12.02
CA ASP A 83 -29.98 -5.92 12.78
C ASP A 83 -29.70 -6.91 13.93
N PRO A 84 -30.35 -6.72 15.10
CA PRO A 84 -30.04 -7.38 16.36
C PRO A 84 -30.27 -8.91 16.35
#